data_AF-A0A087DGS1-F1
#
_entry.id   AF-A0A087DGS1-F1
#
_cell.length_a   1.000
_cell.length_b   1.000
_cell.length_c   1.000
_cell.angle_alpha   90.00
_cell.angle_beta   90.00
_cell.angle_gamma   90.00
#
_symmetry.space_group_name_H-M   'P 1'
#
loop_
_entity.id
_entity.type
_entity.pdbx_description
1 polymer ?
#
loop_
_entity_poly.entity_id
_entity_poly.type
_entity_poly.pdbx_seq_one_letter_code
_entity_poly.pdbx_strand_id
1 'polypeptide(L)'
;MMLPLSPRMSYGQMRMALYDVAPELTVSSALLPGNMDGLYCRETNTILIDRRVTYTRKRCILVHELIHWEYGDDTTNGCAGGRLERRCRKETALLLVDPIEYATAEQVYEGNPYRIASELDVTLDVINDYRQLLHDRTVV
;
A
#
# COMPACT_ATOMS: atom_id res chain seq x y z
N MET A 1 13.17 -8.65 3.44
CA MET A 1 13.37 -7.97 4.73
C MET A 1 11.99 -7.76 5.36
N MET A 2 11.87 -7.74 6.68
CA MET A 2 10.56 -7.45 7.30
C MET A 2 10.45 -5.93 7.45
N LEU A 3 9.56 -5.31 6.69
CA LEU A 3 9.31 -3.87 6.77
C LEU A 3 8.86 -3.52 8.21
N PRO A 4 9.48 -2.54 8.90
CA PRO A 4 9.16 -2.15 10.28
C PRO A 4 7.89 -1.28 10.32
N LEU A 5 6.85 -1.69 9.60
CA LEU A 5 5.63 -0.92 9.41
C LEU A 5 4.47 -1.57 10.17
N SER A 6 3.55 -0.73 10.62
CA SER A 6 2.30 -1.14 11.23
C SER A 6 1.13 -0.44 10.53
N PRO A 7 -0.05 -1.09 10.40
CA PRO A 7 -1.28 -0.46 9.92
C PRO A 7 -1.56 0.91 10.55
N ARG A 8 -1.23 1.06 11.85
CA ARG A 8 -1.51 2.26 12.66
C ARG A 8 -0.55 3.43 12.40
N MET A 9 0.55 3.22 11.68
CA MET A 9 1.50 4.29 11.40
C MET A 9 0.94 5.28 10.38
N SER A 10 1.08 6.58 10.66
CA SER A 10 0.89 7.65 9.67
C SER A 10 1.94 7.60 8.55
N TYR A 11 1.68 8.28 7.43
CA TYR A 11 2.64 8.38 6.32
C TYR A 11 4.01 8.90 6.78
N GLY A 12 4.00 9.89 7.68
CA GLY A 12 5.22 10.45 8.26
C GLY A 12 5.99 9.41 9.08
N GLN A 13 5.30 8.67 9.96
CA GLN A 13 5.92 7.60 10.75
C GLN A 13 6.52 6.49 9.88
N MET A 14 5.80 6.07 8.83
CA MET A 14 6.32 5.08 7.89
C MET A 14 7.61 5.58 7.22
N ARG A 15 7.65 6.84 6.76
CA ARG A 15 8.87 7.43 6.19
C ARG A 15 10.02 7.50 7.20
N MET A 16 9.73 7.86 8.45
CA MET A 16 10.77 7.94 9.48
C MET A 16 11.38 6.58 9.77
N ALA A 17 10.55 5.53 9.83
CA ALA A 17 11.03 4.17 10.07
C ALA A 17 12.02 3.69 8.98
N LEU A 18 11.86 4.16 7.74
CA LEU A 18 12.74 3.78 6.64
C LEU A 18 14.16 4.37 6.75
N TYR A 19 14.36 5.48 7.47
CA TYR A 19 15.70 6.04 7.64
C TYR A 19 16.64 5.08 8.38
N ASP A 20 16.10 4.30 9.31
CA ASP A 20 16.90 3.37 10.11
C ASP A 20 17.12 2.03 9.39
N VAL A 21 16.12 1.54 8.64
CA VAL A 21 16.16 0.18 8.06
C VAL A 21 16.53 0.14 6.57
N ALA A 22 16.32 1.24 5.86
CA ALA A 22 16.54 1.35 4.42
C ALA A 22 17.15 2.73 4.06
N PRO A 23 18.32 3.09 4.64
CA PRO A 23 18.91 4.43 4.48
C PRO A 23 19.26 4.79 3.02
N GLU A 24 19.51 3.78 2.19
CA GLU A 24 19.82 3.97 0.75
C GLU A 24 18.57 4.14 -0.12
N LEU A 25 17.37 3.84 0.39
CA LEU A 25 16.12 4.00 -0.33
C LEU A 25 15.63 5.46 -0.23
N THR A 26 15.51 6.11 -1.39
CA THR A 26 14.95 7.46 -1.44
C THR A 26 13.42 7.39 -1.51
N VAL A 27 12.73 8.08 -0.60
CA VAL A 27 11.28 8.29 -0.68
C VAL A 27 10.98 9.77 -0.83
N SER A 28 10.44 10.16 -1.99
CA SER A 28 10.20 11.56 -2.33
C SER A 28 8.79 11.80 -2.88
N SER A 29 8.36 13.08 -2.86
CA SER A 29 7.10 13.51 -3.44
C SER A 29 7.33 14.43 -4.64
N ALA A 30 6.71 14.10 -5.78
CA ALA A 30 6.86 14.83 -7.04
C ALA A 30 5.49 15.13 -7.67
N LEU A 31 5.44 15.95 -8.71
CA LEU A 31 4.27 15.99 -9.59
C LEU A 31 4.48 14.88 -10.63
N LEU A 32 3.65 13.84 -10.60
CA LEU A 32 3.75 12.73 -11.52
C LEU A 32 2.88 12.98 -12.76
N PRO A 33 3.29 12.48 -13.95
CA PRO A 33 2.53 12.64 -15.17
C PRO A 33 1.24 11.79 -15.14
N GLY A 34 0.21 12.29 -15.83
CA GLY A 34 -1.05 11.57 -16.02
C GLY A 34 -1.78 11.28 -14.70
N ASN A 35 -2.20 10.02 -14.55
CA ASN A 35 -2.95 9.50 -13.40
C ASN A 35 -2.10 8.61 -12.48
N MET A 36 -0.77 8.72 -12.57
CA MET A 36 0.14 7.94 -11.73
C MET A 36 0.20 8.54 -10.32
N ASP A 37 -0.09 7.74 -9.30
CA ASP A 37 -0.02 8.19 -7.92
C ASP A 37 1.30 7.83 -7.23
N GLY A 38 2.02 6.83 -7.75
CA GLY A 38 3.36 6.47 -7.30
C GLY A 38 4.07 5.49 -8.23
N LEU A 39 5.38 5.34 -8.02
CA LEU A 39 6.23 4.35 -8.67
C LEU A 39 7.47 4.06 -7.83
N TYR A 40 8.08 2.91 -8.05
CA TYR A 40 9.43 2.55 -7.64
C TYR A 40 10.32 2.42 -8.87
N CYS A 41 11.42 3.17 -8.87
CA CYS A 41 12.47 3.10 -9.88
C CYS A 41 13.67 2.37 -9.31
N ARG A 42 14.00 1.21 -9.89
CA ARG A 42 15.11 0.36 -9.44
C ARG A 42 16.46 1.04 -9.69
N GLU A 43 16.63 1.66 -10.86
CA GLU A 43 17.89 2.30 -11.27
C GLU A 43 18.35 3.37 -10.28
N THR A 44 17.42 4.17 -9.76
CA THR A 44 17.71 5.27 -8.83
C THR A 44 17.40 4.92 -7.37
N ASN A 45 17.00 3.66 -7.09
CA ASN A 45 16.52 3.19 -5.80
C ASN A 45 15.56 4.19 -5.12
N THR A 46 14.55 4.63 -5.88
CA THR A 46 13.66 5.73 -5.47
C THR A 46 12.20 5.35 -5.59
N ILE A 47 11.45 5.57 -4.51
CA ILE A 47 9.99 5.63 -4.51
C ILE A 47 9.57 7.09 -4.70
N LEU A 48 8.82 7.34 -5.77
CA LEU A 48 8.17 8.63 -6.00
C LEU A 48 6.67 8.50 -5.73
N ILE A 49 6.12 9.46 -5.00
CA ILE A 49 4.68 9.55 -4.74
C ILE A 49 4.18 10.90 -5.24
N ASP A 50 3.02 10.92 -5.88
CA ASP A 50 2.43 12.19 -6.32
C ASP A 50 2.12 13.08 -5.12
N ARG A 51 2.61 14.31 -5.14
CA ARG A 51 2.48 15.24 -4.02
C ARG A 51 1.02 15.64 -3.75
N ARG A 52 0.12 15.52 -4.74
CA ARG A 52 -1.29 15.97 -4.72
C ARG A 52 -2.24 14.99 -4.03
N VAL A 53 -1.85 13.73 -3.85
CA VAL A 53 -2.75 12.72 -3.25
C VAL A 53 -2.86 12.89 -1.74
N THR A 54 -3.97 12.43 -1.17
CA THR A 54 -4.24 12.51 0.28
C THR A 54 -3.24 11.69 1.08
N TYR A 55 -3.05 12.02 2.37
CA TYR A 55 -2.11 11.27 3.23
C TYR A 55 -2.46 9.79 3.38
N THR A 56 -3.76 9.45 3.49
CA THR A 56 -4.26 8.07 3.44
C THR A 56 -3.78 7.35 2.18
N ARG A 57 -3.94 7.99 1.02
CA ARG A 57 -3.52 7.43 -0.26
C ARG A 57 -1.99 7.32 -0.35
N LYS A 58 -1.24 8.31 0.16
CA LYS A 58 0.23 8.26 0.25
C LYS A 58 0.71 7.07 1.08
N ARG A 59 0.04 6.73 2.20
CA ARG A 59 0.34 5.51 2.98
C ARG A 59 0.17 4.26 2.16
N CYS A 60 -0.99 4.10 1.52
CA CYS A 60 -1.26 2.92 0.70
C CYS A 60 -0.26 2.77 -0.44
N ILE A 61 0.06 3.86 -1.14
CA ILE A 61 1.06 3.88 -2.21
C ILE A 61 2.45 3.56 -1.68
N LEU A 62 2.86 4.15 -0.56
CA LEU A 62 4.18 3.90 0.01
C LEU A 62 4.37 2.41 0.32
N VAL A 63 3.40 1.78 0.98
CA VAL A 63 3.48 0.34 1.27
C VAL A 63 3.49 -0.48 -0.02
N HIS A 64 2.68 -0.12 -1.01
CA HIS A 64 2.66 -0.78 -2.32
C HIS A 64 4.02 -0.71 -3.01
N GLU A 65 4.60 0.48 -3.15
CA GLU A 65 5.91 0.64 -3.80
C GLU A 65 7.05 0.03 -2.96
N LEU A 66 6.93 -0.03 -1.64
CA LEU A 66 7.90 -0.73 -0.79
C LEU A 66 7.91 -2.24 -1.03
N ILE A 67 6.75 -2.84 -1.31
CA ILE A 67 6.69 -4.26 -1.68
C ILE A 67 7.36 -4.48 -3.04
N HIS A 68 7.09 -3.60 -4.02
CA HIS A 68 7.84 -3.62 -5.29
C HIS A 68 9.35 -3.51 -5.04
N TRP A 69 9.79 -2.60 -4.16
CA TRP A 69 11.19 -2.45 -3.77
C TRP A 69 11.79 -3.72 -3.14
N GLU A 70 11.10 -4.34 -2.17
CA GLU A 70 11.54 -5.59 -1.52
C GLU A 70 11.76 -6.74 -2.51
N TYR A 71 10.93 -6.82 -3.55
CA TYR A 71 11.07 -7.80 -4.63
C TYR A 71 11.94 -7.32 -5.80
N GLY A 72 12.40 -6.07 -5.74
CA GLY A 72 13.10 -5.37 -6.79
C GLY A 72 12.25 -4.99 -8.00
N ASP A 73 10.95 -5.21 -8.06
CA ASP A 73 10.12 -4.97 -9.25
C ASP A 73 10.19 -3.50 -9.72
N ASP A 74 10.77 -3.21 -10.89
CA ASP A 74 10.76 -1.84 -11.43
C ASP A 74 9.37 -1.52 -12.02
N THR A 75 8.76 -0.42 -11.57
CA THR A 75 7.40 -0.02 -11.98
C THR A 75 7.35 1.21 -12.89
N THR A 76 8.51 1.71 -13.36
CA THR A 76 8.59 2.90 -14.23
C THR A 76 7.85 2.74 -15.55
N ASN A 77 7.77 1.51 -16.07
CA ASN A 77 7.05 1.17 -17.32
C ASN A 77 5.65 0.60 -17.08
N GLY A 78 5.15 0.66 -15.84
CA GLY A 78 3.86 0.11 -15.44
C GLY A 78 3.88 -1.41 -15.26
N CYS A 79 3.10 -1.90 -14.29
CA CYS A 79 2.99 -3.33 -13.96
C CYS A 79 1.54 -3.81 -13.77
N ALA A 80 0.55 -2.97 -14.11
CA ALA A 80 -0.86 -3.16 -13.78
C ALA A 80 -1.41 -4.53 -14.22
N GLY A 81 -2.05 -5.25 -13.29
CA GLY A 81 -2.75 -6.52 -13.56
C GLY A 81 -1.86 -7.75 -13.76
N GLY A 82 -0.54 -7.57 -13.89
CA GLY A 82 0.43 -8.65 -14.00
C GLY A 82 0.62 -9.44 -12.70
N ARG A 83 1.31 -10.58 -12.77
CA ARG A 83 1.60 -11.44 -11.59
C ARG A 83 2.29 -10.67 -10.46
N LEU A 84 3.22 -9.77 -10.82
CA LEU A 84 3.96 -8.92 -9.89
C LEU A 84 3.03 -7.97 -9.13
N GLU A 85 2.18 -7.25 -9.85
CA GLU A 85 1.20 -6.33 -9.26
C GLU A 85 0.15 -7.06 -8.42
N ARG A 86 -0.32 -8.24 -8.84
CA ARG A 86 -1.24 -9.05 -8.04
C ARG A 86 -0.62 -9.49 -6.70
N ARG A 87 0.65 -9.90 -6.71
CA ARG A 87 1.40 -10.18 -5.48
C ARG A 87 1.50 -8.91 -4.63
N CYS A 88 1.88 -7.80 -5.23
CA CYS A 88 2.04 -6.53 -4.54
C CYS A 88 0.75 -6.11 -3.83
N ARG A 89 -0.37 -6.06 -4.54
CA ARG A 89 -1.70 -5.74 -3.97
C ARG A 89 -2.08 -6.65 -2.81
N LYS A 90 -1.86 -7.95 -2.96
CA LYS A 90 -2.12 -8.92 -1.89
C LYS A 90 -1.32 -8.61 -0.64
N GLU A 91 -0.02 -8.38 -0.78
CA GLU A 91 0.85 -8.09 0.36
C GLU A 91 0.56 -6.72 0.97
N THR A 92 0.24 -5.71 0.15
CA THR A 92 -0.19 -4.38 0.61
C THR A 92 -1.43 -4.50 1.49
N ALA A 93 -2.44 -5.25 1.03
CA ALA A 93 -3.66 -5.48 1.78
C ALA A 93 -3.41 -6.21 3.11
N LEU A 94 -2.56 -7.24 3.10
CA LEU A 94 -2.21 -7.98 4.32
C LEU A 94 -1.40 -7.16 5.33
N LEU A 95 -0.59 -6.20 4.87
CA LEU A 95 0.20 -5.32 5.74
C LEU A 95 -0.61 -4.14 6.29
N LEU A 96 -1.61 -3.64 5.55
CA LEU A 96 -2.37 -2.45 5.93
C LEU A 96 -3.70 -2.75 6.62
N VAL A 97 -4.26 -3.95 6.44
CA VAL A 97 -5.56 -4.32 7.02
C VAL A 97 -5.35 -5.23 8.22
N ASP A 98 -5.56 -4.69 9.42
CA ASP A 98 -5.63 -5.50 10.64
C ASP A 98 -6.93 -6.35 10.60
N PRO A 99 -6.84 -7.68 10.71
CA PRO A 99 -8.03 -8.55 10.60
C PRO A 99 -9.09 -8.32 11.68
N ILE A 100 -8.68 -7.92 12.90
CA ILE A 100 -9.60 -7.70 14.03
C ILE A 100 -10.33 -6.36 13.82
N GLU A 101 -9.60 -5.32 13.42
CA GLU A 101 -10.20 -4.02 13.10
C GLU A 101 -11.12 -4.12 11.90
N TYR A 102 -10.72 -4.86 10.86
CA TYR A 102 -11.56 -5.12 9.69
C TYR A 102 -12.86 -5.82 10.09
N ALA A 103 -12.79 -6.92 10.86
CA ALA A 103 -13.99 -7.66 11.26
C ALA A 103 -14.94 -6.80 12.12
N THR A 104 -14.37 -5.96 13.00
CA THR A 104 -15.15 -5.00 13.80
C THR A 104 -15.82 -3.96 12.91
N ALA A 105 -15.07 -3.33 12.01
CA ALA A 105 -15.60 -2.33 11.07
C ALA A 105 -16.64 -2.93 10.12
N GLU A 106 -16.45 -4.17 9.68
CA GLU A 106 -17.40 -4.88 8.83
C GLU A 106 -18.76 -5.06 9.51
N GLN A 107 -18.77 -5.38 10.80
CA GLN A 107 -20.01 -5.46 11.60
C GLN A 107 -20.64 -4.08 11.82
N VAL A 108 -19.86 -3.10 12.25
CA VAL A 108 -20.34 -1.73 12.57
C VAL A 108 -20.93 -1.03 11.35
N TYR A 109 -20.32 -1.23 10.18
CA TYR A 109 -20.70 -0.56 8.95
C TYR A 109 -21.51 -1.43 7.99
N GLU A 110 -22.03 -2.58 8.45
CA GLU A 110 -22.86 -3.51 7.67
C GLU A 110 -22.21 -3.88 6.32
N GLY A 111 -20.89 -4.09 6.33
CA GLY A 111 -20.13 -4.41 5.13
C GLY A 111 -19.95 -3.26 4.13
N ASN A 112 -20.26 -2.00 4.46
CA ASN A 112 -20.02 -0.87 3.58
C ASN A 112 -18.51 -0.60 3.39
N PRO A 113 -17.94 -0.83 2.18
CA PRO A 113 -16.49 -0.78 1.99
C PRO A 113 -15.90 0.63 2.11
N TYR A 114 -16.68 1.67 1.77
CA TYR A 114 -16.20 3.05 1.88
C TYR A 114 -16.03 3.47 3.34
N ARG A 115 -16.97 3.08 4.21
CA ARG A 115 -16.89 3.36 5.65
C ARG A 115 -15.78 2.57 6.31
N ILE A 116 -15.62 1.29 5.94
CA ILE A 116 -14.52 0.46 6.42
C ILE A 116 -13.17 1.05 6.00
N ALA A 117 -13.02 1.44 4.72
CA ALA A 117 -11.80 2.07 4.23
C ALA A 117 -11.48 3.35 5.00
N SER A 118 -12.51 4.18 5.27
CA SER A 118 -12.35 5.39 6.07
C SER A 118 -11.94 5.10 7.52
N GLU A 119 -12.52 4.07 8.15
CA GLU A 119 -12.22 3.68 9.55
C GLU A 119 -10.78 3.19 9.69
N LEU A 120 -10.35 2.32 8.77
CA LEU A 120 -9.01 1.71 8.80
C LEU A 120 -7.93 2.65 8.22
N ASP A 121 -8.30 3.88 7.85
CA ASP A 121 -7.46 4.82 7.13
C ASP A 121 -6.77 4.15 5.92
N VAL A 122 -7.51 3.53 5.01
CA VAL A 122 -6.95 2.93 3.79
C VAL A 122 -7.77 3.32 2.58
N THR A 123 -7.26 3.06 1.37
CA THR A 123 -8.06 3.26 0.15
C THR A 123 -9.09 2.16 -0.01
N LEU A 124 -10.14 2.46 -0.78
CA LEU A 124 -11.13 1.47 -1.20
C LEU A 124 -10.49 0.27 -1.92
N ASP A 125 -9.46 0.52 -2.74
CA ASP A 125 -8.73 -0.53 -3.47
C ASP A 125 -8.11 -1.54 -2.51
N VAL A 126 -7.46 -1.08 -1.43
CA VAL A 126 -6.87 -1.96 -0.41
C VAL A 126 -7.94 -2.82 0.28
N ILE A 127 -9.11 -2.26 0.59
CA ILE A 127 -10.22 -3.02 1.17
C ILE A 127 -10.77 -4.07 0.19
N ASN A 128 -10.92 -3.71 -1.09
CA ASN A 128 -11.38 -4.64 -2.10
C ASN A 128 -10.38 -5.79 -2.33
N ASP A 129 -9.08 -5.48 -2.37
CA ASP A 129 -8.02 -6.48 -2.46
C ASP A 129 -8.06 -7.41 -1.23
N TYR A 130 -8.23 -6.87 -0.02
CA TYR A 130 -8.36 -7.68 1.20
C TYR A 130 -9.59 -8.61 1.16
N ARG A 131 -10.75 -8.11 0.72
CA ARG A 131 -11.97 -8.92 0.55
C ARG A 131 -11.79 -10.05 -0.45
N GLN A 132 -11.11 -9.79 -1.56
CA GLN A 132 -10.77 -10.81 -2.53
C GLN A 132 -9.93 -11.92 -1.89
N LEU A 133 -8.96 -11.58 -1.05
CA LEU A 133 -8.15 -12.57 -0.32
C LEU A 133 -8.98 -13.42 0.65
N LEU A 134 -9.95 -12.81 1.35
CA LEU A 134 -10.85 -13.55 2.23
C LEU A 134 -11.70 -14.54 1.43
N HIS A 135 -12.30 -14.07 0.33
CA HIS A 135 -13.08 -14.91 -0.57
C HIS A 135 -12.25 -16.08 -1.10
N ASP A 136 -11.06 -15.82 -1.63
CA ASP A 136 -10.17 -16.85 -2.18
C ASP A 136 -9.74 -17.87 -1.12
N ARG A 137 -9.62 -17.48 0.15
CA ARG A 137 -9.32 -18.42 1.26
C ARG A 137 -10.50 -19.27 1.67
N THR A 138 -11.73 -18.78 1.50
CA THR A 138 -12.95 -19.52 1.83
C THR A 138 -13.37 -20.52 0.75
N VAL A 139 -12.81 -20.39 -0.46
CA VAL A 139 -13.11 -21.25 -1.63
C VAL A 139 -12.09 -22.41 -1.76
N VAL A 140 -11.13 -22.52 -0.83
CA VAL A 140 -10.09 -23.58 -0.78
C VAL A 140 -10.47 -24.70 0.17
#